data_AF-A0A7D4BVS3-F1
#
_entry.id   AF-A0A7D4BVS3-F1
#
_cell.length_a   1.000
_cell.length_b   1.000
_cell.length_c   1.000
_cell.angle_alpha   90.00
_cell.angle_beta   90.00
_cell.angle_gamma   90.00
#
_symmetry.space_group_name_H-M   'P 1'
#
loop_
_entity.id
_entity.type
_entity.pdbx_description
1 polymer ?
#
loop_
_entity_poly.entity_id
_entity_poly.type
_entity_poly.pdbx_seq_one_letter_code
_entity_poly.pdbx_strand_id
1 'polypeptide(L)'
;MALDTDKKLDGRPFREQLADRLNPTLRQRLLTLAQRHPAAVVMLDLASEASGAMRLVHEEMYRKVLQWAGFSTEARTRDLELRLLRDGKLDAFKARAQEEASGLTWEEVRDDPYFGIQVASQLAHEFYPQSFSTPDTLANTAELQIERGLDEDVATMLSLVRQRTGYHNVIFVIDEVGQYVAPSDDRIHALQGLAEALKQQGHALLMVTAQQTLTNDNPDAALNSAKLAKLRPVSHLAWS
;
A
#
# COMPACT_ATOMS: atom_id res chain seq x y z
N MET A 1 -2.71 -2.72 -12.36
CA MET A 1 -3.17 -4.02 -12.90
C MET A 1 -2.62 -4.32 -14.30
N ALA A 2 -2.51 -3.35 -15.23
CA ALA A 2 -2.08 -3.58 -16.62
C ALA A 2 -0.64 -4.07 -16.83
N LEU A 3 0.29 -3.70 -15.94
CA LEU A 3 1.73 -3.94 -16.07
C LEU A 3 2.24 -5.02 -15.10
N ASP A 4 1.37 -5.49 -14.21
CA ASP A 4 1.62 -6.59 -13.30
C ASP A 4 1.47 -7.91 -14.08
N THR A 5 2.53 -8.70 -14.11
CA THR A 5 2.57 -9.95 -14.88
C THR A 5 1.82 -11.11 -14.23
N ASP A 6 1.57 -11.02 -12.93
CA ASP A 6 1.11 -12.17 -12.14
C ASP A 6 -0.37 -12.08 -11.81
N LYS A 7 -0.98 -10.89 -11.95
CA LYS A 7 -2.43 -10.75 -11.83
C LYS A 7 -3.15 -11.39 -13.01
N LYS A 8 -3.85 -12.49 -12.70
CA LYS A 8 -4.77 -13.17 -13.60
C LYS A 8 -6.21 -12.83 -13.25
N LEU A 9 -7.03 -12.62 -14.27
CA LEU A 9 -8.50 -12.65 -14.18
C LEU A 9 -8.95 -13.85 -15.01
N ASP A 10 -9.79 -14.71 -14.45
CA ASP A 10 -10.29 -15.93 -15.11
C ASP A 10 -9.18 -16.80 -15.75
N GLY A 11 -8.03 -16.91 -15.05
CA GLY A 11 -6.88 -17.69 -15.50
C GLY A 11 -6.03 -17.05 -16.61
N ARG A 12 -6.43 -15.88 -17.15
CA ARG A 12 -5.64 -15.12 -18.14
C ARG A 12 -4.97 -13.89 -17.52
N PRO A 13 -3.73 -13.56 -17.90
CA PRO A 13 -3.07 -12.33 -17.45
C PRO A 13 -3.92 -11.09 -17.78
N PHE A 14 -4.14 -10.22 -16.80
CA PHE A 14 -4.95 -9.01 -16.99
C PHE A 14 -4.45 -8.14 -18.14
N ARG A 15 -3.12 -8.09 -18.34
CA ARG A 15 -2.49 -7.35 -19.45
C ARG A 15 -3.00 -7.80 -20.83
N GLU A 16 -3.31 -9.08 -21.01
CA GLU A 16 -3.80 -9.63 -22.27
C GLU A 16 -5.26 -9.21 -22.48
N GLN A 17 -6.07 -9.26 -21.42
CA GLN A 17 -7.45 -8.80 -21.47
C GLN A 17 -7.57 -7.30 -21.75
N LEU A 18 -6.68 -6.49 -21.15
CA LEU A 18 -6.63 -5.05 -21.43
C LEU A 18 -6.16 -4.79 -22.85
N ALA A 19 -5.12 -5.51 -23.30
CA ALA A 19 -4.58 -5.43 -24.65
C ALA A 19 -5.64 -5.72 -25.72
N ASP A 20 -6.57 -6.64 -25.47
CA ASP A 20 -7.65 -7.00 -26.40
C ASP A 20 -8.71 -5.88 -26.54
N ARG A 21 -8.77 -4.93 -25.60
CA ARG A 21 -9.65 -3.75 -25.68
C ARG A 21 -8.99 -2.56 -26.40
N LEU A 22 -7.73 -2.68 -26.80
CA LEU A 22 -6.97 -1.61 -27.46
C LEU A 22 -6.87 -1.84 -28.96
N ASN A 23 -6.64 -0.76 -29.72
CA ASN A 23 -6.32 -0.90 -31.14
C ASN A 23 -4.99 -1.66 -31.33
N PRO A 24 -4.76 -2.31 -32.49
CA PRO A 24 -3.60 -3.18 -32.70
C PRO A 24 -2.25 -2.52 -32.45
N THR A 25 -2.11 -1.24 -32.80
CA THR A 25 -0.88 -0.45 -32.61
C THR A 25 -0.60 -0.19 -31.11
N LEU A 26 -1.62 0.20 -30.35
CA LEU A 26 -1.52 0.42 -28.90
C LEU A 26 -1.29 -0.90 -28.16
N ARG A 27 -1.92 -1.98 -28.63
CA ARG A 27 -1.72 -3.35 -28.11
C ARG A 27 -0.25 -3.77 -28.17
N GLN A 28 0.37 -3.70 -29.35
CA GLN A 28 1.79 -4.07 -29.50
C GLN A 28 2.71 -3.19 -28.66
N ARG A 29 2.44 -1.88 -28.58
CA ARG A 29 3.22 -0.94 -27.77
C ARG A 29 3.11 -1.26 -26.28
N LEU A 30 1.91 -1.48 -25.76
CA LEU A 30 1.68 -1.84 -24.36
C LEU A 30 2.40 -3.13 -23.98
N LEU A 31 2.27 -4.18 -24.80
CA LEU A 31 2.92 -5.47 -24.54
C LEU A 31 4.45 -5.35 -24.57
N THR A 32 5.01 -4.58 -25.50
CA THR A 32 6.46 -4.33 -25.58
C THR A 32 6.94 -3.55 -24.36
N LEU A 33 6.20 -2.53 -23.93
CA LEU A 33 6.51 -1.74 -22.73
C LEU A 33 6.49 -2.61 -21.47
N ALA A 34 5.43 -3.40 -21.30
CA ALA A 34 5.27 -4.30 -20.15
C ALA A 34 6.39 -5.34 -20.06
N GLN A 35 6.91 -5.81 -21.19
CA GLN A 35 8.03 -6.76 -21.23
C GLN A 35 9.38 -6.10 -20.93
N ARG A 36 9.64 -4.91 -21.50
CA ARG A 36 10.92 -4.21 -21.32
C ARG A 36 11.05 -3.54 -19.96
N HIS A 37 9.91 -3.08 -19.42
CA HIS A 37 9.83 -2.37 -18.16
C HIS A 37 8.71 -2.99 -17.31
N PRO A 38 8.93 -4.21 -16.77
CA PRO A 38 7.97 -4.82 -15.87
C PRO A 38 7.79 -3.92 -14.64
N ALA A 39 6.57 -3.84 -14.13
CA ALA A 39 6.25 -2.99 -13.01
C ALA A 39 5.27 -3.68 -12.06
N ALA A 40 5.55 -3.57 -10.76
CA ALA A 40 4.60 -3.95 -9.72
C ALA A 40 3.46 -2.92 -9.69
N VAL A 41 2.22 -3.36 -9.46
CA VAL A 41 1.09 -2.43 -9.34
C VAL A 41 0.36 -2.64 -8.02
N VAL A 42 0.38 -1.61 -7.17
CA VAL A 42 -0.39 -1.54 -5.92
C VAL A 42 -1.56 -0.58 -6.14
N MET A 43 -2.77 -1.02 -5.79
CA MET A 43 -3.99 -0.24 -5.98
C MET A 43 -4.67 -0.02 -4.63
N LEU A 44 -5.05 1.23 -4.37
CA LEU A 44 -5.82 1.67 -3.22
C LEU A 44 -7.14 2.25 -3.73
N ASP A 45 -8.27 1.69 -3.33
CA ASP A 45 -9.56 2.36 -3.50
C ASP A 45 -9.78 3.30 -2.31
N LEU A 46 -9.54 4.59 -2.52
CA LEU A 46 -9.50 5.53 -1.41
C LEU A 46 -10.89 5.81 -0.84
N ALA A 47 -11.94 5.73 -1.66
CA ALA A 47 -13.30 6.02 -1.21
C ALA A 47 -13.85 4.92 -0.29
N SER A 48 -13.56 3.65 -0.58
CA SER A 48 -14.03 2.52 0.24
C SER A 48 -13.09 2.15 1.38
N GLU A 49 -11.79 2.42 1.25
CA GLU A 49 -10.77 1.97 2.22
C GLU A 49 -10.32 3.04 3.22
N ALA A 50 -10.61 4.33 3.00
CA ALA A 50 -10.21 5.39 3.93
C ALA A 50 -10.97 5.28 5.26
N SER A 51 -10.21 5.14 6.36
CA SER A 51 -10.76 4.93 7.70
C SER A 51 -11.22 6.23 8.38
N GLY A 52 -12.00 7.06 7.66
CA GLY A 52 -12.58 8.30 8.16
C GLY A 52 -11.82 9.56 7.77
N ALA A 53 -12.39 10.72 8.14
CA ALA A 53 -12.00 12.02 7.60
C ALA A 53 -10.64 12.58 8.09
N MET A 54 -9.94 11.91 9.00
CA MET A 54 -8.71 12.44 9.59
C MET A 54 -7.43 11.88 8.99
N ARG A 55 -7.45 10.71 8.34
CA ARG A 55 -6.20 10.06 7.92
C ARG A 55 -5.63 10.65 6.63
N LEU A 56 -4.30 10.82 6.59
CA LEU A 56 -3.58 11.29 5.41
C LEU A 56 -3.48 10.18 4.36
N VAL A 57 -3.50 10.56 3.07
CA VAL A 57 -3.50 9.60 1.95
C VAL A 57 -2.24 8.72 1.92
N HIS A 58 -1.11 9.23 2.38
CA HIS A 58 0.13 8.45 2.42
C HIS A 58 0.05 7.31 3.45
N GLU A 59 -0.60 7.53 4.59
CA GLU A 59 -0.79 6.49 5.62
C GLU A 59 -1.72 5.38 5.13
N GLU A 60 -2.79 5.75 4.40
CA GLU A 60 -3.69 4.76 3.79
C GLU A 60 -2.97 3.95 2.71
N MET A 61 -2.14 4.59 1.87
CA MET A 61 -1.31 3.89 0.90
C MET A 61 -0.29 2.99 1.59
N TYR A 62 0.37 3.47 2.65
CA TYR A 62 1.34 2.69 3.42
C TYR A 62 0.70 1.43 4.01
N ARG A 63 -0.45 1.57 4.67
CA ARG A 63 -1.23 0.44 5.19
C ARG A 63 -1.60 -0.53 4.08
N LYS A 64 -2.03 -0.03 2.92
CA LYS A 64 -2.37 -0.86 1.77
C LYS A 64 -1.18 -1.66 1.25
N VAL A 65 0.00 -1.03 1.19
CA VAL A 65 1.23 -1.71 0.78
C VAL A 65 1.62 -2.79 1.78
N LEU A 66 1.50 -2.54 3.08
CA LEU A 66 1.76 -3.55 4.11
C LEU A 66 0.81 -4.74 3.98
N GLN A 67 -0.48 -4.48 3.83
CA GLN A 67 -1.46 -5.54 3.60
C GLN A 67 -1.16 -6.32 2.32
N TRP A 68 -0.84 -5.62 1.22
CA TRP A 68 -0.47 -6.23 -0.06
C TRP A 68 0.81 -7.07 0.07
N ALA A 69 1.79 -6.61 0.86
CA ALA A 69 3.02 -7.34 1.15
C ALA A 69 2.81 -8.48 2.17
N GLY A 70 1.57 -8.69 2.60
CA GLY A 70 1.16 -9.78 3.48
C GLY A 70 1.63 -9.57 4.91
N PHE A 71 1.57 -8.36 5.44
CA PHE A 71 1.66 -8.07 6.89
C PHE A 71 0.27 -8.07 7.54
N SER A 72 0.26 -8.20 8.87
CA SER A 72 -0.94 -8.13 9.72
C SER A 72 -1.75 -6.85 9.49
N THR A 73 -3.07 -6.97 9.59
CA THR A 73 -4.00 -5.85 9.61
C THR A 73 -4.11 -5.23 11.01
N GLU A 74 -3.88 -6.02 12.06
CA GLU A 74 -3.75 -5.55 13.43
C GLU A 74 -2.44 -4.74 13.58
N ALA A 75 -2.54 -3.51 14.08
CA ALA A 75 -1.48 -2.52 14.04
C ALA A 75 -0.25 -2.88 14.88
N ARG A 76 -0.44 -3.41 16.09
CA ARG A 76 0.64 -3.76 17.03
C ARG A 76 1.39 -4.99 16.53
N THR A 77 0.66 -6.00 16.06
CA THR A 77 1.21 -7.18 15.41
C THR A 77 2.01 -6.80 14.17
N ARG A 78 1.48 -5.91 13.33
CA ARG A 78 2.17 -5.41 12.13
C ARG A 78 3.46 -4.66 12.46
N ASP A 79 3.45 -3.81 13.48
CA ASP A 79 4.64 -3.07 13.90
C ASP A 79 5.72 -4.02 14.46
N LEU A 80 5.32 -5.07 15.17
CA LEU A 80 6.22 -6.15 15.57
C LEU A 80 6.81 -6.88 14.35
N GLU A 81 5.98 -7.28 13.39
CA GLU A 81 6.43 -7.94 12.15
C GLU A 81 7.43 -7.09 11.36
N LEU A 82 7.20 -5.78 11.25
CA LEU A 82 8.11 -4.84 10.59
C LEU A 82 9.45 -4.74 11.32
N ARG A 83 9.42 -4.67 12.66
CA ARG A 83 10.64 -4.68 13.47
C ARG A 83 11.42 -5.98 13.30
N LEU A 84 10.74 -7.12 13.35
CA LEU A 84 11.32 -8.44 13.12
C LEU A 84 11.93 -8.57 11.73
N LEU A 85 11.26 -8.05 10.69
CA LEU A 85 11.79 -8.03 9.33
C LEU A 85 13.10 -7.24 9.26
N ARG A 86 13.09 -6.00 9.77
CA ARG A 86 14.26 -5.12 9.79
C ARG A 86 15.44 -5.75 10.52
N ASP A 87 15.17 -6.44 11.62
CA ASP A 87 16.19 -7.06 12.46
C ASP A 87 16.57 -8.48 11.97
N GLY A 88 16.01 -8.96 10.84
CA GLY A 88 16.32 -10.27 10.25
C GLY A 88 15.81 -11.47 11.05
N LYS A 89 14.81 -11.27 11.91
CA LYS A 89 14.28 -12.26 12.86
C LYS A 89 12.90 -12.78 12.50
N LEU A 90 12.29 -12.27 11.42
CA LEU A 90 10.90 -12.60 11.06
C LEU A 90 10.69 -14.10 10.81
N ASP A 91 11.61 -14.78 10.12
CA ASP A 91 11.46 -16.21 9.83
C ASP A 91 11.56 -17.07 11.10
N ALA A 92 12.51 -16.74 11.99
CA ALA A 92 12.62 -17.40 13.29
C ALA A 92 11.38 -17.18 14.16
N PHE A 93 10.81 -15.96 14.12
CA PHE A 93 9.57 -15.66 14.80
C PHE A 93 8.40 -16.49 14.25
N LYS A 94 8.25 -16.61 12.92
CA LYS A 94 7.19 -17.42 12.31
C LYS A 94 7.28 -18.89 12.69
N ALA A 95 8.49 -19.45 12.75
CA ALA A 95 8.71 -20.82 13.21
C ALA A 95 8.27 -21.01 14.67
N ARG A 96 8.67 -20.08 15.56
CA ARG A 96 8.24 -20.10 16.98
C ARG A 96 6.74 -19.88 17.15
N ALA A 97 6.15 -18.99 16.35
CA ALA A 97 4.72 -18.75 16.33
C ALA A 97 3.93 -19.98 15.91
N GLN A 98 4.45 -20.77 14.97
CA GLN A 98 3.81 -22.02 14.58
C GLN A 98 3.81 -23.07 15.70
N GLU A 99 4.91 -23.14 16.48
CA GLU A 99 4.98 -24.01 17.66
C GLU A 99 3.99 -23.58 18.74
N GLU A 100 3.89 -22.27 19.01
CA GLU A 100 2.95 -21.70 19.98
C GLU A 100 1.49 -21.86 19.51
N ALA A 101 1.25 -21.74 18.20
CA ALA A 101 -0.07 -21.82 17.59
C ALA A 101 -0.54 -23.25 17.30
N SER A 102 0.02 -24.25 18.02
CA SER A 102 -0.36 -25.67 17.87
C SER A 102 -0.26 -26.19 16.43
N GLY A 103 0.73 -25.72 15.67
CA GLY A 103 1.03 -26.15 14.30
C GLY A 103 0.42 -25.28 13.20
N LEU A 104 -0.47 -24.34 13.53
CA LEU A 104 -0.99 -23.35 12.57
C LEU A 104 0.11 -22.36 12.18
N THR A 105 0.17 -21.99 10.90
CA THR A 105 1.15 -20.99 10.43
C THR A 105 0.84 -19.61 11.01
N TRP A 106 1.87 -18.77 11.11
CA TRP A 106 1.70 -17.41 11.61
C TRP A 106 0.66 -16.61 10.81
N GLU A 107 0.69 -16.72 9.48
CA GLU A 107 -0.26 -16.08 8.57
C GLU A 107 -1.72 -16.50 8.81
N GLU A 108 -1.97 -17.70 9.30
CA GLU A 108 -3.33 -18.19 9.61
C GLU A 108 -3.90 -17.59 10.90
N VAL A 109 -3.04 -17.22 11.86
CA VAL A 109 -3.46 -16.84 13.20
C VAL A 109 -3.24 -15.36 13.55
N ARG A 110 -2.33 -14.67 12.86
CA ARG A 110 -1.88 -13.31 13.25
C ARG A 110 -2.97 -12.25 13.32
N ASP A 111 -4.01 -12.40 12.50
CA ASP A 111 -5.12 -11.45 12.37
C ASP A 111 -6.32 -11.88 13.24
N ASP A 112 -6.21 -12.96 14.01
CA ASP A 112 -7.19 -13.29 15.05
C ASP A 112 -7.08 -12.26 16.19
N PRO A 113 -8.15 -11.51 16.49
CA PRO A 113 -8.11 -10.38 17.43
C PRO A 113 -7.87 -10.81 18.89
N TYR A 114 -8.05 -12.09 19.22
CA TYR A 114 -7.85 -12.62 20.56
C TYR A 114 -6.61 -13.49 20.64
N PHE A 115 -6.47 -14.43 19.72
CA PHE A 115 -5.41 -15.42 19.74
C PHE A 115 -4.10 -14.88 19.14
N GLY A 116 -4.18 -14.25 17.96
CA GLY A 116 -3.01 -13.75 17.24
C GLY A 116 -2.20 -12.74 18.03
N ILE A 117 -2.88 -11.76 18.65
CA ILE A 117 -2.22 -10.74 19.47
C ILE A 117 -1.57 -11.31 20.73
N GLN A 118 -2.12 -12.38 21.32
CA GLN A 118 -1.53 -13.03 22.50
C GLN A 118 -0.26 -13.79 22.13
N VAL A 119 -0.30 -14.54 21.01
CA VAL A 119 0.89 -15.22 20.46
C VAL A 119 1.97 -14.18 20.11
N ALA A 120 1.61 -13.10 19.42
CA ALA A 120 2.54 -12.01 19.11
C ALA A 120 3.14 -11.40 20.38
N SER A 121 2.34 -11.14 21.40
CA SER A 121 2.81 -10.51 22.64
C SER A 121 3.75 -11.41 23.44
N GLN A 122 3.42 -12.70 23.56
CA GLN A 122 4.26 -13.71 24.19
C GLN A 122 5.64 -13.78 23.52
N LEU A 123 5.64 -13.86 22.19
CA LEU A 123 6.87 -13.94 21.40
C LEU A 123 7.62 -12.60 21.31
N ALA A 124 6.93 -11.46 21.39
CA ALA A 124 7.57 -10.16 21.47
C ALA A 124 8.47 -10.06 22.72
N HIS A 125 8.00 -10.57 23.86
CA HIS A 125 8.81 -10.70 25.07
C HIS A 125 10.01 -11.63 24.89
N GLU A 126 9.83 -12.78 24.22
CA GLU A 126 10.93 -13.72 23.91
C GLU A 126 12.02 -13.08 23.03
N PHE A 127 11.62 -12.39 21.95
CA PHE A 127 12.55 -11.84 20.95
C PHE A 127 13.14 -10.47 21.35
N TYR A 128 12.41 -9.69 22.15
CA TYR A 128 12.80 -8.34 22.58
C TYR A 128 12.45 -8.08 24.06
N PRO A 129 13.03 -8.83 25.02
CA PRO A 129 12.67 -8.73 26.44
C PRO A 129 12.95 -7.35 27.06
N GLN A 130 13.86 -6.57 26.47
CA GLN A 130 14.17 -5.21 26.90
C GLN A 130 13.11 -4.19 26.44
N SER A 131 12.36 -4.49 25.38
CA SER A 131 11.28 -3.64 24.86
C SER A 131 9.90 -4.07 25.35
N PHE A 132 9.72 -5.38 25.58
CA PHE A 132 8.49 -5.95 26.10
C PHE A 132 8.86 -6.70 27.39
N SER A 133 8.63 -6.08 28.53
CA SER A 133 9.10 -6.59 29.83
C SER A 133 8.30 -7.79 30.33
N THR A 134 7.05 -7.91 29.89
CA THR A 134 6.17 -9.03 30.21
C THR A 134 5.51 -9.60 28.94
N PRO A 135 5.08 -10.88 28.96
CA PRO A 135 4.43 -11.51 27.81
C PRO A 135 3.13 -10.84 27.35
N ASP A 136 2.49 -10.03 28.18
CA ASP A 136 1.27 -9.29 27.89
C ASP A 136 1.52 -7.83 27.46
N THR A 137 2.78 -7.37 27.47
CA THR A 137 3.12 -5.96 27.23
C THR A 137 2.60 -5.46 25.88
N LEU A 138 2.81 -6.20 24.78
CA LEU A 138 2.34 -5.77 23.45
C LEU A 138 0.81 -5.77 23.38
N ALA A 139 0.16 -6.82 23.88
CA ALA A 139 -1.31 -6.95 23.88
C ALA A 139 -2.00 -5.85 24.71
N ASN A 140 -1.33 -5.32 25.73
CA ASN A 140 -1.81 -4.24 26.59
C ASN A 140 -1.34 -2.84 26.16
N THR A 141 -0.42 -2.75 25.21
CA THR A 141 0.04 -1.47 24.66
C THR A 141 -1.08 -0.86 23.84
N ALA A 142 -1.38 0.42 24.11
CA ALA A 142 -2.30 1.20 23.28
C ALA A 142 -1.73 1.31 21.86
N GLU A 143 -2.59 1.29 20.85
CA GLU A 143 -2.16 1.58 19.48
C GLU A 143 -1.56 2.99 19.45
N LEU A 144 -0.24 3.06 19.26
CA LEU A 144 0.45 4.32 19.07
C LEU A 144 0.40 4.65 17.59
N GLN A 145 -0.13 5.83 17.27
CA GLN A 145 0.08 6.41 15.95
C GLN A 145 1.51 6.92 15.90
N ILE A 146 2.42 6.08 15.43
CA ILE A 146 3.79 6.49 15.14
C ILE A 146 3.70 7.42 13.94
N GLU A 147 3.91 8.72 14.17
CA GLU A 147 4.13 9.69 13.10
C GLU A 147 5.43 9.32 12.38
N ARG A 148 5.32 8.57 11.28
CA ARG A 148 6.43 8.35 10.35
C ARG A 148 6.50 9.49 9.37
N GLY A 149 7.71 9.89 8.99
CA GLY A 149 7.90 10.88 7.95
C GLY A 149 7.48 10.31 6.60
N LEU A 150 6.84 11.13 5.76
CA LEU A 150 6.41 10.77 4.42
C LEU A 150 7.52 10.08 3.59
N ASP A 151 8.76 10.57 3.68
CA ASP A 151 9.89 10.03 2.94
C ASP A 151 10.28 8.61 3.41
N GLU A 152 10.19 8.34 4.71
CA GLU A 152 10.47 7.03 5.30
C GLU A 152 9.40 6.01 4.90
N ASP A 153 8.13 6.43 4.95
CA ASP A 153 7.00 5.61 4.48
C ASP A 153 7.16 5.27 3.00
N VAL A 154 7.48 6.25 2.17
CA VAL A 154 7.68 6.05 0.73
C VAL A 154 8.86 5.12 0.45
N ALA A 155 9.99 5.30 1.13
CA ALA A 155 11.15 4.42 0.99
C ALA A 155 10.81 2.98 1.41
N THR A 156 10.09 2.81 2.52
CA THR A 156 9.66 1.51 3.02
C THR A 156 8.69 0.83 2.06
N MET A 157 7.68 1.54 1.56
CA MET A 157 6.72 1.00 0.58
C MET A 157 7.43 0.47 -0.67
N LEU A 158 8.34 1.27 -1.24
CA LEU A 158 9.08 0.87 -2.43
C LEU A 158 10.00 -0.32 -2.16
N SER A 159 10.69 -0.33 -1.02
CA SER A 159 11.55 -1.44 -0.61
C SER A 159 10.76 -2.74 -0.53
N LEU A 160 9.61 -2.74 0.16
CA LEU A 160 8.75 -3.91 0.31
C LEU A 160 8.23 -4.42 -1.03
N VAL A 161 7.73 -3.53 -1.89
CA VAL A 161 7.19 -3.91 -3.21
C VAL A 161 8.29 -4.48 -4.11
N ARG A 162 9.48 -3.85 -4.13
CA ARG A 162 10.63 -4.30 -4.93
C ARG A 162 11.15 -5.66 -4.45
N GLN A 163 11.28 -5.85 -3.13
CA GLN A 163 11.72 -7.13 -2.57
C GLN A 163 10.74 -8.26 -2.87
N ARG A 164 9.43 -7.99 -2.80
CA ARG A 164 8.39 -9.00 -3.05
C ARG A 164 8.25 -9.38 -4.53
N THR A 165 8.39 -8.42 -5.44
CA THR A 165 8.17 -8.64 -6.88
C THR A 165 9.43 -8.86 -7.70
N GLY A 166 10.59 -8.41 -7.21
CA GLY A 166 11.82 -8.30 -7.99
C GLY A 166 11.80 -7.17 -9.04
N TYR A 167 10.72 -6.38 -9.13
CA TYR A 167 10.59 -5.30 -10.10
C TYR A 167 11.07 -3.96 -9.55
N HIS A 168 11.95 -3.30 -10.28
CA HIS A 168 12.42 -1.95 -9.94
C HIS A 168 11.33 -0.89 -10.09
N ASN A 169 10.46 -1.04 -11.09
CA ASN A 169 9.40 -0.09 -11.38
C ASN A 169 8.15 -0.42 -10.54
N VAL A 170 7.61 0.60 -9.88
CA VAL A 170 6.40 0.46 -9.06
C VAL A 170 5.37 1.48 -9.50
N ILE A 171 4.13 1.05 -9.61
CA ILE A 171 2.99 1.89 -9.95
C ILE A 171 2.00 1.83 -8.81
N PHE A 172 1.78 2.98 -8.19
CA PHE A 172 0.72 3.19 -7.22
C PHE A 172 -0.50 3.74 -7.94
N VAL A 173 -1.65 3.11 -7.76
CA VAL A 173 -2.93 3.58 -8.29
C VAL A 173 -3.81 3.94 -7.10
N ILE A 174 -4.28 5.18 -7.06
CA ILE A 174 -5.28 5.63 -6.09
C ILE A 174 -6.58 5.87 -6.84
N ASP A 175 -7.56 5.01 -6.58
CA ASP A 175 -8.89 5.11 -7.14
C ASP A 175 -9.76 6.06 -6.29
N GLU A 176 -10.67 6.79 -6.94
CA GLU A 176 -11.69 7.64 -6.30
C GLU A 176 -11.18 8.73 -5.34
N VAL A 177 -10.14 9.47 -5.72
CA VAL A 177 -9.62 10.55 -4.85
C VAL A 177 -10.57 11.74 -4.70
N GLY A 178 -11.57 11.87 -5.58
CA GLY A 178 -12.48 13.02 -5.60
C GLY A 178 -13.18 13.24 -4.25
N GLN A 179 -13.71 12.16 -3.67
CA GLN A 179 -14.35 12.20 -2.35
C GLN A 179 -13.34 12.50 -1.23
N TYR A 180 -12.11 12.01 -1.37
CA TYR A 180 -11.06 12.27 -0.40
C TYR A 180 -10.65 13.74 -0.41
N VAL A 181 -10.43 14.39 -1.54
CA VAL A 181 -9.91 15.77 -1.57
C VAL A 181 -10.99 16.85 -1.41
N ALA A 182 -12.26 16.49 -1.56
CA ALA A 182 -13.39 17.42 -1.43
C ALA A 182 -13.36 18.26 -0.13
N PRO A 183 -13.10 17.67 1.06
CA PRO A 183 -13.29 18.37 2.33
C PRO A 183 -12.24 19.43 2.67
N SER A 184 -10.99 19.35 2.17
CA SER A 184 -9.93 20.31 2.52
C SER A 184 -8.83 20.40 1.45
N ASP A 185 -8.29 21.61 1.25
CA ASP A 185 -7.10 21.83 0.42
C ASP A 185 -5.85 21.15 1.00
N ASP A 186 -5.80 20.92 2.32
CA ASP A 186 -4.70 20.18 2.97
C ASP A 186 -4.58 18.75 2.44
N ARG A 187 -5.70 18.14 2.04
CA ARG A 187 -5.70 16.79 1.45
C ARG A 187 -5.17 16.77 0.03
N ILE A 188 -5.38 17.86 -0.72
CA ILE A 188 -4.74 18.04 -2.03
C ILE A 188 -3.22 18.16 -1.82
N HIS A 189 -2.79 18.95 -0.83
CA HIS A 189 -1.37 19.10 -0.50
C HIS A 189 -0.75 17.78 -0.03
N ALA A 190 -1.45 16.97 0.76
CA ALA A 190 -0.99 15.64 1.16
C ALA A 190 -0.81 14.70 -0.05
N LEU A 191 -1.75 14.72 -1.01
CA LEU A 191 -1.64 13.95 -2.25
C LEU A 191 -0.49 14.44 -3.13
N GLN A 192 -0.28 15.76 -3.22
CA GLN A 192 0.86 16.35 -3.92
C GLN A 192 2.18 15.95 -3.28
N GLY A 193 2.28 16.04 -1.94
CA GLY A 193 3.46 15.62 -1.20
C GLY A 193 3.81 14.15 -1.47
N LEU A 194 2.82 13.25 -1.43
CA LEU A 194 3.03 11.84 -1.77
C LEU A 194 3.56 11.66 -3.20
N ALA A 195 2.98 12.38 -4.18
CA ALA A 195 3.44 12.32 -5.57
C ALA A 195 4.89 12.81 -5.72
N GLU A 196 5.26 13.88 -5.02
CA GLU A 196 6.61 14.44 -5.03
C GLU A 196 7.62 13.50 -4.38
N ALA A 197 7.30 12.95 -3.20
CA ALA A 197 8.15 11.99 -2.49
C ALA A 197 8.40 10.73 -3.33
N LEU A 198 7.35 10.16 -3.94
CA LEU A 198 7.49 9.03 -4.86
C LEU A 198 8.37 9.36 -6.06
N LYS A 199 8.23 10.55 -6.64
CA LYS A 199 9.06 11.00 -7.76
C LYS A 199 10.53 11.10 -7.38
N GLN A 200 10.85 11.60 -6.19
CA GLN A 200 12.24 11.74 -5.73
C GLN A 200 12.97 10.40 -5.60
N GLN A 201 12.25 9.31 -5.28
CA GLN A 201 12.83 7.96 -5.21
C GLN A 201 13.12 7.33 -6.58
N GLY A 202 12.53 7.86 -7.66
CA GLY A 202 12.66 7.33 -9.02
C GLY A 202 12.01 5.95 -9.22
N HIS A 203 11.73 5.61 -10.49
CA HIS A 203 11.08 4.35 -10.89
C HIS A 203 9.74 4.09 -10.18
N ALA A 204 9.08 5.14 -9.71
CA ALA A 204 7.76 5.09 -9.09
C ALA A 204 6.82 6.02 -9.84
N LEU A 205 5.62 5.52 -10.16
CA LEU A 205 4.57 6.28 -10.81
C LEU A 205 3.32 6.28 -9.92
N LEU A 206 2.77 7.46 -9.66
CA LEU A 206 1.47 7.59 -9.03
C LEU A 206 0.42 7.90 -10.11
N MET A 207 -0.59 7.04 -10.22
CA MET A 207 -1.79 7.25 -11.01
C MET A 207 -2.97 7.48 -10.08
N VAL A 208 -3.79 8.46 -10.42
CA VAL A 208 -4.91 8.88 -9.60
C VAL A 208 -6.15 8.98 -10.49
N THR A 209 -7.28 8.43 -10.04
CA THR A 209 -8.56 8.59 -10.70
C THR A 209 -9.51 9.39 -9.82
N ALA A 210 -10.41 10.13 -10.46
CA ALA A 210 -11.55 10.73 -9.79
C ALA A 210 -12.73 10.71 -10.77
N GLN A 211 -13.87 10.19 -10.34
CA GLN A 211 -15.08 10.29 -11.14
C GLN A 211 -15.62 11.73 -11.12
N GLN A 212 -15.92 12.28 -12.30
CA GLN A 212 -16.79 13.45 -12.41
C GLN A 212 -18.24 12.96 -12.36
N THR A 213 -18.96 13.24 -11.28
CA THR A 213 -20.43 13.16 -11.32
C THR A 213 -20.92 14.27 -12.26
N LEU A 214 -21.65 13.91 -13.32
CA LEU A 214 -22.25 14.88 -14.24
C LEU A 214 -23.04 15.92 -13.43
N THR A 215 -22.70 17.19 -13.63
CA THR A 215 -22.98 18.39 -12.81
C THR A 215 -24.45 18.79 -12.65
N ASN A 216 -25.41 17.91 -12.90
CA ASN A 216 -26.82 18.29 -12.76
C ASN A 216 -27.33 18.25 -11.31
N ASP A 217 -26.73 17.44 -10.42
CA ASP A 217 -27.26 17.23 -9.07
C ASP A 217 -26.27 17.49 -7.90
N ASN A 218 -24.99 17.81 -8.16
CA ASN A 218 -24.03 18.04 -7.06
C ASN A 218 -23.03 19.19 -7.33
N PRO A 219 -23.20 20.37 -6.70
CA PRO A 219 -22.27 21.50 -6.83
C PRO A 219 -20.85 21.19 -6.32
N ASP A 220 -20.68 20.20 -5.42
CA ASP A 220 -19.36 19.78 -4.93
C ASP A 220 -18.51 19.11 -6.02
N ALA A 221 -19.15 18.49 -7.02
CA ALA A 221 -18.45 17.83 -8.13
C ALA A 221 -17.68 18.83 -9.02
N ALA A 222 -18.25 20.01 -9.25
CA ALA A 222 -17.59 21.10 -9.97
C ALA A 222 -16.38 21.64 -9.18
N LEU A 223 -16.53 21.77 -7.85
CA LEU A 223 -15.46 22.21 -6.96
C LEU A 223 -14.29 21.23 -6.92
N ASN A 224 -14.58 19.92 -6.91
CA ASN A 224 -13.58 18.86 -6.95
C ASN A 224 -12.78 18.87 -8.26
N SER A 225 -13.42 19.14 -9.39
CA SER A 225 -12.73 19.23 -10.69
C SER A 225 -11.72 20.39 -10.75
N ALA A 226 -12.08 21.56 -10.21
CA ALA A 226 -11.19 22.72 -10.14
C ALA A 226 -10.02 22.49 -9.16
N LYS A 227 -10.28 21.82 -8.04
CA LYS A 227 -9.27 21.41 -7.05
C LYS A 227 -8.30 20.38 -7.62
N LEU A 228 -8.79 19.35 -8.30
CA LEU A 228 -7.97 18.32 -8.95
C LEU A 228 -7.17 18.87 -10.13
N ALA A 229 -7.68 19.86 -10.86
CA ALA A 229 -6.93 20.55 -11.91
C ALA A 229 -5.69 21.31 -11.38
N LYS A 230 -5.63 21.60 -10.06
CA LYS A 230 -4.42 22.13 -9.40
C LYS A 230 -3.32 21.08 -9.25
N LEU A 231 -3.64 19.79 -9.38
CA LEU A 231 -2.63 18.73 -9.48
C LEU A 231 -1.93 18.89 -10.84
N ARG A 232 -0.70 19.39 -10.84
CA ARG A 232 0.10 19.46 -12.07
C ARG A 232 0.36 18.03 -12.56
N PRO A 233 -0.03 17.67 -13.79
CA PRO A 233 0.40 16.39 -14.35
C PRO A 233 1.93 16.38 -14.35
N VAL A 234 2.53 15.35 -13.77
CA VAL A 234 3.98 15.15 -13.82
C VAL A 234 4.31 14.55 -15.21
N SER A 235 4.11 15.34 -16.26
CA SER A 235 4.33 14.91 -17.64
C SER A 235 5.78 15.17 -18.05
N HIS A 236 6.72 14.38 -17.55
CA HIS A 236 8.01 14.11 -18.21
C HIS A 236 8.56 12.75 -17.72
N LEU A 237 7.99 11.66 -18.26
CA LEU A 237 8.55 10.32 -18.14
C LEU A 237 9.65 10.16 -19.19
N ALA A 238 10.86 10.61 -18.86
CA ALA A 238 12.07 10.16 -19.56
C ALA A 238 12.56 8.91 -18.82
N TRP A 239 12.08 7.75 -19.26
CA TRP A 239 12.72 6.48 -18.92
C TRP A 239 14.02 6.41 -19.71
N SER A 240 15.13 6.80 -19.07
CA SER A 240 16.49 6.53 -19.57
C SER A 240 17.01 5.25 -18.94
#